data_AF-A0A368F596-F1
#
_entry.id   AF-A0A368F596-F1
#
_cell.length_a   1.000
_cell.length_b   1.000
_cell.length_c   1.000
_cell.angle_alpha   90.00
_cell.angle_beta   90.00
_cell.angle_gamma   90.00
#
_symmetry.space_group_name_H-M   'P 1'
#
loop_
_entity.id
_entity.type
_entity.pdbx_description
1 polymer ?
#
loop_
_entity_poly.entity_id
_entity_poly.type
_entity_poly.pdbx_seq_one_letter_code
_entity_poly.pdbx_strand_id
1 'polypeptide(L)'
;MTNKVNRITDLLAREVLSLANGRRVEMFVVALTALLKSTPQRVQEALRLIKEHTDQFPVEKRDFYTRKWLHHVGFFVKEAELFDAALSTYDLHLTAQVAEASNRDPKEYLPLLNELRKVEPECYRKYRIDMVRGDWQGALRHLSLVNDKWEEAVALIRDKQLYSAALVICKGSTRYKVHRIQSW
;
A
#
# COMPACT_ATOMS: atom_id res chain seq x y z
N MET A 1 14.87 -12.03 -15.90
CA MET A 1 16.24 -12.00 -15.35
C MET A 1 16.21 -11.35 -13.98
N THR A 2 16.47 -12.08 -12.90
CA THR A 2 16.52 -11.52 -11.54
C THR A 2 17.77 -10.66 -11.43
N ASN A 3 17.60 -9.34 -11.21
CA ASN A 3 18.71 -8.42 -11.00
C ASN A 3 19.55 -8.90 -9.81
N LYS A 4 20.88 -8.96 -9.96
CA LYS A 4 21.84 -9.33 -8.88
C LYS A 4 21.55 -8.57 -7.59
N VAL A 5 21.18 -7.29 -7.70
CA VAL A 5 20.80 -6.44 -6.56
C VAL A 5 19.63 -7.06 -5.80
N ASN A 6 18.52 -7.35 -6.49
CA ASN A 6 17.33 -7.94 -5.86
C ASN A 6 17.64 -9.31 -5.24
N ARG A 7 18.46 -10.13 -5.87
CA ARG A 7 18.86 -11.43 -5.31
C ARG A 7 19.59 -11.26 -3.97
N ILE A 8 20.52 -10.31 -3.88
CA ILE A 8 21.29 -10.06 -2.66
C ILE A 8 20.38 -9.44 -1.59
N THR A 9 19.56 -8.46 -1.94
CA THR A 9 18.66 -7.83 -0.96
C THR A 9 17.61 -8.79 -0.44
N ASP A 10 17.09 -9.69 -1.28
CA ASP A 10 16.17 -10.75 -0.86
C ASP A 10 16.82 -11.72 0.12
N LEU A 11 18.04 -12.19 -0.16
CA LEU A 11 18.75 -13.10 0.74
C LEU A 11 19.01 -12.41 2.09
N LEU A 12 19.51 -11.18 2.05
CA LEU A 12 19.87 -10.43 3.26
C LEU A 12 18.63 -10.10 4.12
N ALA A 13 17.49 -9.72 3.51
CA ALA A 13 16.24 -9.55 4.24
C ALA A 13 15.78 -10.87 4.88
N ARG A 14 15.79 -11.97 4.12
CA ARG A 14 15.38 -13.29 4.64
C ARG A 14 16.23 -13.76 5.80
N GLU A 15 17.55 -13.62 5.71
CA GLU A 15 18.45 -14.02 6.79
C GLU A 15 18.25 -13.20 8.05
N VAL A 16 18.04 -11.88 7.94
CA VAL A 16 17.73 -11.05 9.13
C VAL A 16 16.40 -11.46 9.75
N LEU A 17 15.38 -11.70 8.92
CA LEU A 17 14.04 -12.10 9.39
C LEU A 17 14.00 -13.51 9.99
N SER A 18 14.97 -14.38 9.68
CA SER A 18 15.08 -15.73 10.27
C SER A 18 15.76 -15.73 11.65
N LEU A 19 16.42 -14.64 12.04
CA LEU A 19 17.10 -14.53 13.33
C LEU A 19 16.13 -14.62 14.51
N ALA A 20 16.68 -15.06 15.66
CA ALA A 20 16.00 -14.98 16.95
C ALA A 20 15.62 -13.53 17.29
N ASN A 21 14.51 -13.35 18.04
CA ASN A 21 13.87 -12.05 18.24
C ASN A 21 14.86 -10.94 18.63
N GLY A 22 15.71 -11.15 19.65
CA GLY A 22 16.67 -10.14 20.11
C GLY A 22 17.58 -9.60 18.99
N ARG A 23 18.26 -10.51 18.27
CA ARG A 23 19.13 -10.11 17.14
C ARG A 23 18.34 -9.54 15.97
N ARG A 24 17.13 -10.06 15.72
CA ARG A 24 16.26 -9.54 14.65
C ARG A 24 15.90 -8.09 14.90
N VAL A 25 15.53 -7.72 16.13
CA VAL A 25 15.20 -6.33 16.49
C VAL A 25 16.39 -5.39 16.29
N GLU A 26 17.58 -5.82 16.68
CA GLU A 26 18.83 -5.05 16.50
C GLU A 26 19.16 -4.86 15.02
N MET A 27 19.02 -5.92 14.22
CA MET A 27 19.37 -5.93 12.80
C MET A 27 18.21 -5.53 11.88
N PHE A 28 17.03 -5.18 12.39
CA PHE A 28 15.84 -4.99 11.56
C PHE A 28 16.01 -3.91 10.48
N VAL A 29 16.77 -2.85 10.78
CA VAL A 29 17.11 -1.78 9.81
C VAL A 29 17.89 -2.32 8.61
N VAL A 30 18.60 -3.43 8.75
CA VAL A 30 19.31 -4.12 7.66
C VAL A 30 18.31 -4.75 6.69
N ALA A 31 17.26 -5.43 7.20
CA ALA A 31 16.17 -5.94 6.38
C ALA A 31 15.42 -4.81 5.67
N LEU A 32 15.09 -3.73 6.39
CA LEU A 32 14.43 -2.56 5.79
C LEU A 32 15.30 -1.94 4.69
N THR A 33 16.60 -1.76 4.93
CA THR A 33 17.53 -1.22 3.92
C THR A 33 17.58 -2.10 2.67
N ALA A 34 17.54 -3.42 2.84
CA ALA A 34 17.50 -4.37 1.72
C ALA A 34 16.27 -4.12 0.83
N LEU A 35 15.09 -4.01 1.43
CA LEU A 35 13.84 -3.72 0.71
C LEU A 35 13.91 -2.35 0.00
N LEU A 36 14.43 -1.33 0.69
CA LEU A 36 14.53 0.05 0.19
C LEU A 36 15.63 0.25 -0.87
N LYS A 37 16.59 -0.67 -0.99
CA LYS A 37 17.63 -0.69 -2.04
C LYS A 37 17.32 -1.64 -3.19
N SER A 38 16.20 -2.37 -3.12
CA SER A 38 15.74 -3.22 -4.22
C SER A 38 15.24 -2.38 -5.40
N THR A 39 15.16 -2.98 -6.58
CA THR A 39 14.66 -2.34 -7.80
C THR A 39 13.55 -3.19 -8.44
N PRO A 40 12.28 -2.75 -8.41
CA PRO A 40 11.78 -1.49 -7.84
C PRO A 40 11.90 -1.44 -6.31
N GLN A 41 11.86 -0.23 -5.75
CA GLN A 41 11.93 0.00 -4.31
C GLN A 41 10.69 -0.58 -3.62
N ARG A 42 10.87 -1.33 -2.53
CA ARG A 42 9.79 -2.08 -1.86
C ARG A 42 9.30 -1.41 -0.58
N VAL A 43 8.90 -0.14 -0.68
CA VAL A 43 8.48 0.67 0.49
C VAL A 43 7.26 0.07 1.19
N GLN A 44 6.26 -0.38 0.43
CA GLN A 44 5.02 -0.96 0.96
C GLN A 44 5.29 -2.22 1.81
N GLU A 45 6.21 -3.07 1.35
CA GLU A 45 6.63 -4.27 2.07
C GLU A 45 7.37 -3.90 3.35
N ALA A 46 8.26 -2.91 3.30
CA ALA A 46 8.95 -2.40 4.49
C ALA A 46 7.97 -1.85 5.55
N LEU A 47 6.95 -1.11 5.14
CA LEU A 47 5.91 -0.59 6.05
C LEU A 47 5.08 -1.70 6.69
N ARG A 48 4.68 -2.73 5.91
CA ARG A 48 3.98 -3.90 6.45
C ARG A 48 4.85 -4.67 7.44
N LEU A 49 6.13 -4.90 7.11
CA LEU A 49 7.06 -5.57 8.01
C LEU A 49 7.25 -4.80 9.32
N ILE A 50 7.35 -3.47 9.29
CA ILE A 50 7.40 -2.64 10.49
C ILE A 50 6.20 -2.94 11.38
N LYS A 51 4.98 -2.82 10.82
CA LYS A 51 3.74 -3.09 11.57
C LYS A 51 3.73 -4.49 12.17
N GLU A 52 3.96 -5.51 11.34
CA GLU A 52 3.95 -6.92 11.74
C GLU A 52 4.93 -7.22 12.88
N HIS A 53 6.12 -6.59 12.86
CA HIS A 53 7.13 -6.78 13.91
C HIS A 53 6.79 -5.99 15.18
N THR A 54 6.29 -4.76 15.06
CA THR A 54 5.91 -3.96 16.22
C THR A 54 4.66 -4.49 16.91
N ASP A 55 3.74 -5.12 16.19
CA ASP A 55 2.54 -5.74 16.78
C ASP A 55 2.90 -6.89 17.73
N GLN A 56 4.07 -7.52 17.56
CA GLN A 56 4.58 -8.57 18.44
C GLN A 56 5.20 -8.02 19.73
N PHE A 57 5.44 -6.71 19.83
CA PHE A 57 6.02 -6.10 21.02
C PHE A 57 4.96 -5.73 22.07
N PRO A 58 5.37 -5.64 23.35
CA PRO A 58 4.57 -4.99 24.39
C PRO A 58 4.17 -3.57 23.99
N VAL A 59 2.98 -3.12 24.37
CA VAL A 59 2.39 -1.83 23.96
C VAL A 59 3.34 -0.67 24.25
N GLU A 60 4.03 -0.71 25.38
CA GLU A 60 4.94 0.36 25.82
C GLU A 60 6.17 0.52 24.91
N LYS A 61 6.51 -0.51 24.11
CA LYS A 61 7.65 -0.51 23.20
C LYS A 61 7.27 -0.28 21.74
N ARG A 62 5.99 -0.44 21.37
CA ARG A 62 5.55 -0.37 19.96
C ARG A 62 5.90 0.96 19.34
N ASP A 63 5.46 2.05 19.95
CA ASP A 63 5.64 3.40 19.39
C ASP A 63 7.11 3.77 19.22
N PHE A 64 7.97 3.36 20.17
CA PHE A 64 9.42 3.59 20.08
C PHE A 64 10.02 2.90 18.85
N TYR A 65 9.74 1.61 18.65
CA TYR A 65 10.28 0.87 17.51
C TYR A 65 9.64 1.27 16.18
N THR A 66 8.33 1.54 16.16
CA THR A 66 7.62 2.07 14.98
C THR A 66 8.28 3.37 14.52
N ARG A 67 8.44 4.37 15.41
CA ARG A 67 9.10 5.64 15.07
C ARG A 67 10.55 5.44 14.63
N LYS A 68 11.32 4.61 15.35
CA LYS A 68 12.72 4.30 15.02
C LYS A 68 12.84 3.76 13.58
N TRP A 69 12.01 2.81 13.22
CA TRP A 69 12.08 2.14 11.92
C TRP A 69 11.46 2.96 10.79
N LEU A 70 10.39 3.72 11.05
CA LEU A 70 9.84 4.67 10.07
C LEU A 70 10.81 5.83 9.78
N HIS A 71 11.50 6.34 10.81
CA HIS A 71 12.57 7.32 10.63
C HIS A 71 13.68 6.78 9.72
N HIS A 72 14.05 5.50 9.90
CA HIS A 72 15.00 4.84 9.00
C HIS A 72 14.50 4.79 7.55
N VAL A 73 13.22 4.45 7.33
CA VAL A 73 12.60 4.45 5.98
C VAL A 73 12.64 5.85 5.36
N GLY A 74 12.38 6.89 6.16
CA GLY A 74 12.40 8.29 5.72
C GLY A 74 13.74 8.78 5.15
N PHE A 75 14.86 8.11 5.46
CA PHE A 75 16.14 8.41 4.82
C PHE A 75 16.22 7.99 3.34
N PHE A 76 15.33 7.11 2.89
CA PHE A 76 15.35 6.55 1.53
C PHE A 76 14.17 6.97 0.66
N VAL A 77 13.13 7.55 1.26
CA VAL A 77 11.85 7.83 0.61
C VAL A 77 11.41 9.24 0.99
N LYS A 78 11.00 10.05 0.01
CA LYS A 78 10.46 11.39 0.29
C LYS A 78 9.15 11.30 1.04
N GLU A 79 8.83 12.30 1.85
CA GLU A 79 7.62 12.33 2.68
C GLU A 79 6.33 12.05 1.87
N ALA A 80 6.16 12.72 0.72
CA ALA A 80 4.98 12.52 -0.14
C ALA A 80 4.88 11.08 -0.67
N GLU A 81 6.00 10.49 -1.08
CA GLU A 81 6.07 9.10 -1.58
C GLU A 81 5.85 8.09 -0.44
N LEU A 82 6.29 8.42 0.79
CA LEU A 82 6.12 7.60 1.97
C LEU A 82 4.64 7.54 2.41
N PHE A 83 3.94 8.68 2.39
CA PHE A 83 2.51 8.73 2.70
C PHE A 83 1.67 8.01 1.63
N ASP A 84 1.98 8.18 0.34
CA ASP A 84 1.35 7.40 -0.74
C ASP A 84 1.57 5.89 -0.57
N ALA A 85 2.82 5.48 -0.29
CA ALA A 85 3.15 4.09 -0.04
C ALA A 85 2.39 3.53 1.18
N ALA A 86 2.17 4.33 2.22
CA ALA A 86 1.37 3.91 3.36
C ALA A 86 -0.11 3.74 2.99
N LEU A 87 -0.71 4.68 2.24
CA LEU A 87 -2.08 4.53 1.75
C LEU A 87 -2.26 3.27 0.89
N SER A 88 -1.27 2.94 0.06
CA SER A 88 -1.27 1.74 -0.79
C SER A 88 -1.28 0.41 -0.03
N THR A 89 -0.99 0.44 1.27
CA THR A 89 -1.16 -0.75 2.14
C THR A 89 -2.63 -1.01 2.46
N TYR A 90 -3.52 -0.05 2.18
CA TYR A 90 -4.94 -0.01 2.56
C TYR A 90 -5.21 -0.05 4.06
N ASP A 91 -4.16 0.08 4.87
CA ASP A 91 -4.24 0.12 6.32
C ASP A 91 -4.22 1.58 6.80
N LEU A 92 -5.41 2.10 7.11
CA LEU A 92 -5.57 3.49 7.53
C LEU A 92 -5.01 3.75 8.95
N HIS A 93 -4.72 2.71 9.73
CA HIS A 93 -4.04 2.87 11.01
C HIS A 93 -2.53 3.02 10.79
N LEU A 94 -1.93 2.14 9.99
CA LEU A 94 -0.53 2.25 9.57
C LEU A 94 -0.26 3.59 8.87
N THR A 95 -1.18 4.04 8.01
CA THR A 95 -1.07 5.34 7.34
C THR A 95 -1.02 6.50 8.33
N ALA A 96 -1.81 6.45 9.40
CA ALA A 96 -1.78 7.46 10.44
C ALA A 96 -0.45 7.45 11.22
N GLN A 97 0.06 6.26 11.57
CA GLN A 97 1.37 6.12 12.23
C GLN A 97 2.51 6.66 11.37
N VAL A 98 2.47 6.42 10.06
CA VAL A 98 3.45 6.94 9.09
C VAL A 98 3.38 8.47 9.02
N ALA A 99 2.19 9.04 8.93
CA ALA A 99 2.00 10.49 8.89
C ALA A 99 2.52 11.17 10.17
N GLU A 100 2.20 10.59 11.33
CA GLU A 100 2.69 11.10 12.61
C GLU A 100 4.22 11.01 12.72
N ALA A 101 4.80 9.86 12.36
CA ALA A 101 6.25 9.66 12.43
C ALA A 101 7.05 10.53 11.45
N SER A 102 6.40 11.02 10.38
CA SER A 102 6.99 11.92 9.38
C SER A 102 6.74 13.41 9.66
N ASN A 103 6.08 13.75 10.78
CA ASN A 103 5.68 15.11 11.14
C ASN A 103 4.77 15.80 10.11
N ARG A 104 3.95 15.03 9.39
CA ARG A 104 2.94 15.59 8.49
C ARG A 104 1.87 16.32 9.29
N ASP A 105 1.34 17.44 8.78
CA ASP A 105 0.29 18.21 9.48
C ASP A 105 -0.99 17.36 9.70
N PRO A 106 -1.41 17.14 10.96
CA PRO A 106 -2.65 16.43 11.29
C PRO A 106 -3.90 16.99 10.62
N LYS A 107 -3.95 18.29 10.32
CA LYS A 107 -5.08 18.92 9.62
C LYS A 107 -5.18 18.48 8.16
N GLU A 108 -4.09 18.02 7.55
CA GLU A 108 -4.12 17.51 6.18
C GLU A 108 -4.56 16.04 6.12
N TYR A 109 -4.00 15.18 6.97
CA TYR A 109 -4.21 13.73 6.84
C TYR A 109 -5.39 13.19 7.66
N LEU A 110 -5.69 13.74 8.84
CA LEU A 110 -6.76 13.20 9.68
C LEU A 110 -8.15 13.32 9.04
N PRO A 111 -8.55 14.45 8.43
CA PRO A 111 -9.86 14.54 7.76
C PRO A 111 -9.99 13.50 6.65
N LEU A 112 -8.96 13.35 5.81
CA LEU A 112 -8.91 12.36 4.74
C LEU A 112 -9.09 10.93 5.29
N LEU A 113 -8.30 10.53 6.28
CA LEU A 113 -8.38 9.18 6.85
C LEU A 113 -9.73 8.91 7.52
N ASN A 114 -10.32 9.92 8.17
CA ASN A 114 -11.64 9.79 8.80
C ASN A 114 -12.75 9.62 7.77
N GLU A 115 -12.70 10.34 6.65
CA GLU A 115 -13.64 10.14 5.55
C GLU A 115 -13.49 8.75 4.94
N LEU A 116 -12.25 8.29 4.69
CA LEU A 116 -11.99 6.95 4.13
C LEU A 116 -12.48 5.83 5.06
N ARG A 117 -12.39 5.98 6.40
CA ARG A 117 -12.90 4.99 7.36
C ARG A 117 -14.41 4.77 7.23
N LYS A 118 -15.17 5.82 6.91
CA LYS A 118 -16.65 5.76 6.76
C LYS A 118 -17.10 5.07 5.46
N VAL A 119 -16.20 4.92 4.49
CA VAL A 119 -16.54 4.33 3.19
C VAL A 119 -16.71 2.82 3.33
N GLU A 120 -17.88 2.32 2.98
CA GLU A 120 -18.20 0.89 2.84
C GLU A 120 -18.76 0.62 1.45
N PRO A 121 -18.64 -0.60 0.90
CA PRO A 121 -17.86 -1.73 1.42
C PRO A 121 -16.33 -1.54 1.27
N GLU A 122 -15.53 -2.44 1.84
CA GLU A 122 -14.05 -2.38 1.78
C GLU A 122 -13.49 -2.22 0.36
N CYS A 123 -14.05 -2.91 -0.65
CA CYS A 123 -13.62 -2.75 -2.05
C CYS A 123 -13.87 -1.32 -2.56
N TYR A 124 -14.97 -0.68 -2.17
CA TYR A 124 -15.23 0.71 -2.53
C TYR A 124 -14.31 1.67 -1.76
N ARG A 125 -13.98 1.39 -0.50
CA ARG A 125 -12.95 2.13 0.25
C ARG A 125 -11.59 2.07 -0.45
N LYS A 126 -11.14 0.89 -0.85
CA LYS A 126 -9.87 0.69 -1.57
C LYS A 126 -9.86 1.45 -2.90
N TYR A 127 -10.98 1.45 -3.64
CA TYR A 127 -11.16 2.31 -4.80
C TYR A 127 -10.96 3.80 -4.45
N ARG A 128 -11.61 4.31 -3.39
CA ARG A 128 -11.44 5.71 -2.96
C ARG A 128 -10.01 6.04 -2.54
N ILE A 129 -9.33 5.11 -1.88
CA ILE A 129 -7.91 5.25 -1.53
C ILE A 129 -7.08 5.39 -2.80
N ASP A 130 -7.26 4.49 -3.78
CA ASP A 130 -6.49 4.55 -5.03
C ASP A 130 -6.80 5.80 -5.87
N MET A 131 -8.04 6.30 -5.82
CA MET A 131 -8.40 7.58 -6.42
C MET A 131 -7.62 8.76 -5.81
N VAL A 132 -7.48 8.79 -4.48
CA VAL A 132 -6.69 9.81 -3.77
C VAL A 132 -5.22 9.74 -4.17
N ARG A 133 -4.71 8.53 -4.36
CA ARG A 133 -3.32 8.26 -4.75
C ARG A 133 -3.04 8.50 -6.23
N GLY A 134 -4.08 8.61 -7.06
CA GLY A 134 -3.96 8.66 -8.51
C GLY A 134 -3.60 7.32 -9.17
N ASP A 135 -3.76 6.19 -8.47
CA ASP A 135 -3.60 4.85 -9.02
C ASP A 135 -4.88 4.41 -9.73
N TRP A 136 -5.12 4.95 -10.92
CA TRP A 136 -6.37 4.73 -11.65
C TRP A 136 -6.62 3.26 -12.02
N GLN A 137 -5.57 2.47 -12.22
CA GLN A 137 -5.69 1.04 -12.51
C GLN A 137 -6.05 0.25 -11.25
N GLY A 138 -5.45 0.56 -10.11
CA GLY A 138 -5.84 0.02 -8.80
C GLY A 138 -7.29 0.38 -8.46
N ALA A 139 -7.65 1.65 -8.65
CA ALA A 139 -8.99 2.18 -8.46
C ALA A 139 -10.02 1.39 -9.29
N LEU A 140 -9.76 1.22 -10.60
CA LEU A 140 -10.65 0.45 -11.47
C LEU A 140 -10.75 -1.02 -11.05
N ARG A 141 -9.64 -1.63 -10.62
CA ARG A 141 -9.63 -3.01 -10.12
C ARG A 141 -10.55 -3.18 -8.92
N HIS A 142 -10.42 -2.31 -7.92
CA HIS A 142 -11.27 -2.36 -6.75
C HIS A 142 -12.74 -2.05 -7.06
N LEU A 143 -12.99 -1.03 -7.89
CA LEU A 143 -14.34 -0.65 -8.30
C LEU A 143 -15.04 -1.76 -9.09
N SER A 144 -14.30 -2.53 -9.89
CA SER A 144 -14.86 -3.66 -10.66
C SER A 144 -15.43 -4.79 -9.80
N LEU A 145 -15.05 -4.84 -8.51
CA LEU A 145 -15.54 -5.80 -7.52
C LEU A 145 -16.79 -5.30 -6.78
N VAL A 146 -17.15 -4.02 -6.93
CA VAL A 146 -18.31 -3.41 -6.25
C VAL A 146 -19.56 -3.63 -7.11
N ASN A 147 -20.59 -4.21 -6.50
CA ASN A 147 -21.88 -4.29 -7.16
C ASN A 147 -22.48 -2.89 -7.37
N ASP A 148 -23.22 -2.75 -8.45
CA ASP A 148 -24.02 -1.58 -8.85
C ASP A 148 -23.25 -0.28 -9.07
N LYS A 149 -21.93 -0.39 -9.31
CA LYS A 149 -21.03 0.72 -9.66
C LYS A 149 -20.44 0.63 -11.08
N TRP A 150 -21.12 -0.08 -11.99
CA TRP A 150 -20.62 -0.25 -13.36
C TRP A 150 -20.52 1.06 -14.14
N GLU A 151 -21.53 1.92 -14.04
CA GLU A 151 -21.52 3.23 -14.71
C GLU A 151 -20.36 4.10 -14.23
N GLU A 152 -20.09 4.09 -12.92
CA GLU A 152 -18.93 4.78 -12.32
C GLU A 152 -17.60 4.21 -12.86
N ALA A 153 -17.50 2.88 -13.03
CA ALA A 153 -16.33 2.26 -13.63
C ALA A 153 -16.17 2.66 -15.10
N VAL A 154 -17.25 2.69 -15.89
CA VAL A 154 -17.21 3.14 -17.29
C VAL A 154 -16.81 4.61 -17.39
N ALA A 155 -17.32 5.46 -16.49
CA ALA A 155 -16.95 6.86 -16.41
C ALA A 155 -15.43 7.01 -16.12
N LEU A 156 -14.92 6.27 -15.14
CA LEU A 156 -13.49 6.24 -14.81
C LEU A 156 -12.64 5.76 -16.00
N ILE A 157 -13.07 4.71 -16.70
CA ILE A 157 -12.37 4.18 -17.88
C ILE A 157 -12.26 5.24 -18.97
N ARG A 158 -13.34 5.98 -19.24
CA ARG A 158 -13.35 7.05 -20.25
C ARG A 158 -12.50 8.23 -19.81
N ASP A 159 -12.68 8.70 -18.58
CA ASP A 159 -11.96 9.86 -18.04
C ASP A 159 -10.45 9.64 -18.01
N LYS A 160 -10.00 8.46 -17.56
CA LYS A 160 -8.59 8.11 -17.41
C LYS A 160 -8.02 7.27 -18.57
N GLN A 161 -8.79 7.09 -19.65
CA GLN A 161 -8.39 6.36 -20.86
C GLN A 161 -7.87 4.93 -20.58
N LEU A 162 -8.51 4.21 -19.64
CA LEU A 162 -8.04 2.90 -19.13
C LEU A 162 -8.46 1.69 -19.99
N TYR A 163 -8.77 1.88 -21.28
CA TYR A 163 -9.44 0.85 -22.09
C TYR A 163 -8.71 -0.51 -22.12
N SER A 164 -7.38 -0.51 -22.30
CA SER A 164 -6.58 -1.75 -22.32
C SER A 164 -6.56 -2.44 -20.95
N ALA A 165 -6.36 -1.67 -19.88
CA ALA A 165 -6.39 -2.17 -18.52
C ALA A 165 -7.78 -2.72 -18.15
N ALA A 166 -8.84 -2.03 -18.56
CA ALA A 166 -10.22 -2.44 -18.34
C ALA A 166 -10.54 -3.79 -18.98
N LEU A 167 -10.07 -4.05 -20.20
CA LEU A 167 -10.24 -5.36 -20.85
C LEU A 167 -9.61 -6.49 -20.04
N VAL A 168 -8.45 -6.26 -19.43
CA VAL A 168 -7.77 -7.26 -18.59
C VAL A 168 -8.48 -7.42 -17.24
N ILE A 169 -8.78 -6.30 -16.57
CA ILE A 169 -9.37 -6.27 -15.23
C ILE A 169 -10.80 -6.84 -15.24
N CYS A 170 -11.61 -6.45 -16.23
CA CYS A 170 -13.00 -6.87 -16.31
C CYS A 170 -13.20 -8.26 -16.92
N LYS A 171 -12.19 -8.88 -17.53
CA LYS A 171 -12.30 -10.20 -18.19
C LYS A 171 -12.87 -11.29 -17.27
N GLY A 172 -12.60 -11.20 -15.97
CA GLY A 172 -13.05 -12.15 -14.94
C GLY A 172 -14.32 -11.73 -14.19
N SER A 173 -14.84 -10.52 -14.41
CA SER A 173 -16.05 -10.08 -13.73
C SER A 173 -17.28 -10.69 -14.40
N THR A 174 -18.24 -11.18 -13.60
CA THR A 174 -19.53 -11.71 -14.07
C THR A 174 -20.27 -10.72 -14.97
N ARG A 175 -19.97 -9.41 -14.85
CA ARG A 175 -20.60 -8.30 -15.57
C ARG A 175 -20.11 -8.12 -17.00
N TYR A 176 -18.86 -8.53 -17.32
CA TYR A 176 -18.34 -8.53 -18.69
C TYR A 176 -19.15 -9.44 -19.62
N LYS A 177 -19.71 -10.53 -19.09
CA LYS A 177 -20.55 -11.46 -19.87
C LYS A 177 -21.96 -10.91 -20.14
N VAL A 178 -22.55 -10.18 -19.19
CA VAL A 178 -23.92 -9.67 -19.31
C VAL A 178 -24.03 -8.53 -20.33
N HIS A 179 -23.05 -7.61 -20.35
CA HIS A 179 -23.09 -6.45 -21.25
C HIS A 179 -22.57 -6.76 -22.66
N ARG A 180 -21.90 -7.90 -22.89
CA ARG A 180 -21.50 -8.33 -24.24
C ARG A 180 -22.69 -8.82 -25.09
N ILE A 181 -23.83 -9.13 -24.46
CA ILE A 181 -25.03 -9.67 -25.12
C ILE A 181 -25.97 -8.54 -25.60
N GLN A 182 -25.77 -7.30 -25.15
CA GLN A 182 -26.64 -6.16 -25.51
C GLN A 182 -25.97 -5.11 -26.42
N SER A 183 -24.81 -5.41 -27.01
CA SER A 183 -24.05 -4.42 -27.80
C SER A 183 -23.46 -4.96 -29.09
N TRP A 184 -24.06 -6.01 -29.68
CA TRP A 184 -23.85 -6.41 -31.07
C TRP A 184 -25.20 -6.63 -31.74
#